data_AF-A0A3D1WGK1-F1
#
_entry.id   AF-A0A3D1WGK1-F1
#
_cell.length_a   1.000
_cell.length_b   1.000
_cell.length_c   1.000
_cell.angle_alpha   90.00
_cell.angle_beta   90.00
_cell.angle_gamma   90.00
#
_symmetry.space_group_name_H-M   'P 1'
#
loop_
_entity.id
_entity.type
_entity.pdbx_description
1 polymer ?
#
loop_
_entity_poly.entity_id
_entity_poly.type
_entity_poly.pdbx_seq_one_letter_code
_entity_poly.pdbx_strand_id
1 'polypeptide(L)' 'MWRLQPVVLAIEDADTVWLAIRACRAGTADFAGCLIAGAGKVAGCNVVMTFDRNAANHAGMALVTSP' A
#
# COMPACT_ATOMS: atom_id res chain seq x y z
N MET A 1 -9.59 35.76 -4.40
CA MET A 1 -10.16 34.92 -5.48
C MET A 1 -9.83 33.47 -5.17
N TRP A 2 -10.77 32.67 -4.66
CA TRP A 2 -10.52 31.28 -4.29
C TRP A 2 -10.62 30.38 -5.54
N ARG A 3 -9.55 29.69 -5.88
CA ARG A 3 -9.52 28.73 -6.99
C ARG A 3 -10.01 27.39 -6.45
N LEU A 4 -11.27 27.05 -6.71
CA LEU A 4 -11.78 25.71 -6.44
C LEU A 4 -11.11 24.74 -7.42
N GLN A 5 -10.23 23.89 -6.91
CA GLN A 5 -9.63 22.79 -7.66
C GLN A 5 -10.55 21.58 -7.48
N PRO A 6 -10.92 20.86 -8.55
CA PRO A 6 -11.71 19.64 -8.42
C PRO A 6 -10.93 18.60 -7.61
N VAL A 7 -11.56 18.01 -6.60
CA VAL A 7 -11.03 16.84 -5.90
C VAL A 7 -11.33 15.63 -6.77
N VAL A 8 -10.33 15.21 -7.54
CA VAL A 8 -10.40 13.98 -8.34
C VAL A 8 -10.02 12.78 -7.48
N LEU A 9 -10.84 11.74 -7.53
CA LEU A 9 -10.53 10.44 -6.95
C LEU A 9 -9.66 9.66 -7.95
N ALA A 10 -8.40 9.41 -7.58
CA ALA A 10 -7.54 8.50 -8.31
C ALA A 10 -7.80 7.06 -7.83
N ILE A 11 -7.98 6.14 -8.77
CA ILE A 11 -8.09 4.71 -8.50
C ILE A 11 -6.77 4.06 -8.89
N GLU A 12 -6.28 3.16 -8.04
CA GLU A 12 -5.06 2.39 -8.32
C GLU A 12 -5.20 1.50 -9.55
N ASP A 13 -4.04 1.20 -10.16
CA ASP A 13 -3.95 0.37 -11.36
C ASP A 13 -4.52 -1.04 -11.15
N ALA A 14 -5.24 -1.55 -12.15
CA ALA A 14 -5.96 -2.82 -12.05
C ALA A 14 -5.03 -4.02 -11.86
N ASP A 15 -3.87 -4.05 -12.53
CA ASP A 15 -2.90 -5.15 -12.40
C ASP A 15 -2.25 -5.13 -11.01
N THR A 16 -1.97 -3.94 -10.49
CA THR A 16 -1.50 -3.74 -9.12
C THR A 16 -2.53 -4.22 -8.10
N VAL A 17 -3.81 -3.90 -8.31
CA VAL A 17 -4.92 -4.40 -7.47
C VAL A 17 -5.03 -5.92 -7.55
N TRP A 18 -4.92 -6.53 -8.73
CA TRP A 18 -4.94 -7.98 -8.88
C TRP A 18 -3.79 -8.68 -8.18
N LEU A 19 -2.58 -8.10 -8.26
CA LEU A 19 -1.42 -8.60 -7.54
C LEU A 19 -1.66 -8.56 -6.02
N ALA A 20 -2.22 -7.46 -5.51
CA ALA A 20 -2.55 -7.29 -4.11
C ALA A 20 -3.58 -8.33 -3.62
N ILE A 21 -4.67 -8.55 -4.37
CA ILE A 21 -5.69 -9.56 -4.04
C ILE A 21 -5.06 -10.95 -3.89
N ARG A 22 -4.17 -11.33 -4.82
CA ARG A 22 -3.48 -12.63 -4.75
C ARG A 22 -2.56 -12.71 -3.53
N ALA A 23 -1.81 -11.65 -3.25
CA ALA A 23 -0.91 -11.60 -2.09
C ALA A 23 -1.69 -11.75 -0.76
N CYS A 24 -2.83 -11.06 -0.60
CA CYS A 24 -3.59 -11.16 0.65
C CYS A 24 -4.28 -12.50 0.82
N ARG A 25 -4.76 -13.12 -0.26
CA ARG A 25 -5.35 -14.46 -0.20
C ARG A 25 -4.34 -15.53 0.20
N ALA A 26 -3.06 -15.30 -0.07
CA ALA A 26 -1.98 -16.22 0.29
C ALA A 26 -1.43 -15.99 1.70
N GLY A 27 -1.81 -14.90 2.37
CA GLY A 27 -1.20 -14.48 3.63
C GLY A 27 -2.22 -14.00 4.67
N THR A 28 -1.72 -13.34 5.72
CA THR A 28 -2.50 -12.81 6.85
C THR A 28 -2.61 -11.28 6.81
N ALA A 29 -2.01 -10.62 5.83
CA ALA A 29 -2.16 -9.19 5.61
C ALA A 29 -3.56 -8.87 5.07
N ASP A 30 -4.08 -7.72 5.45
CA ASP A 30 -5.32 -7.19 4.90
C ASP A 30 -5.10 -6.63 3.47
N PHE A 31 -6.21 -6.37 2.78
CA PHE A 31 -6.17 -5.88 1.40
C PHE A 31 -5.37 -4.59 1.25
N ALA A 32 -5.56 -3.63 2.17
CA ALA A 32 -4.87 -2.35 2.14
C ALA A 32 -3.35 -2.52 2.28
N GLY A 33 -2.90 -3.36 3.23
CA GLY A 33 -1.49 -3.68 3.40
C GLY A 33 -0.87 -4.28 2.15
N CYS A 34 -1.48 -5.30 1.54
CA CYS A 34 -0.91 -5.87 0.31
C CYS A 34 -0.91 -4.89 -0.86
N LEU A 35 -1.94 -4.04 -0.99
CA LEU A 35 -2.03 -3.06 -2.07
C LEU A 35 -0.91 -2.04 -1.96
N ILE A 36 -0.70 -1.46 -0.78
CA ILE A 36 0.36 -0.46 -0.56
C ILE A 36 1.75 -1.09 -0.75
N ALA A 37 1.96 -2.31 -0.24
CA ALA A 37 3.24 -3.01 -0.42
C ALA A 37 3.51 -3.36 -1.89
N GLY A 38 2.47 -3.81 -2.61
CA GLY A 38 2.53 -4.11 -4.03
C GLY A 38 2.79 -2.87 -4.88
N ALA A 39 2.07 -1.78 -4.62
CA ALA A 39 2.27 -0.51 -5.30
C ALA A 39 3.70 0.02 -5.11
N GLY A 40 4.25 -0.05 -3.89
CA GLY A 40 5.64 0.30 -3.64
C GLY A 40 6.63 -0.55 -4.44
N LYS A 41 6.40 -1.87 -4.55
CA LYS A 41 7.24 -2.74 -5.39
C LYS A 41 7.16 -2.37 -6.88
N VAL A 42 5.97 -2.13 -7.41
CA VAL A 42 5.76 -1.71 -8.81
C VAL A 42 6.44 -0.37 -9.10
N ALA A 43 6.40 0.55 -8.13
CA ALA A 43 7.09 1.84 -8.21
C ALA A 43 8.62 1.75 -8.05
N GLY A 44 9.17 0.56 -7.78
CA GLY A 44 10.61 0.36 -7.57
C GLY A 44 11.12 0.87 -6.21
N CYS A 45 10.24 1.03 -5.23
CA CYS A 45 10.65 1.41 -3.87
C CYS A 45 11.49 0.30 -3.23
N ASN A 46 12.62 0.68 -2.63
CA ASN A 46 13.46 -0.25 -1.89
C ASN A 46 12.79 -0.78 -0.61
N VAL A 47 12.08 0.10 0.11
CA VAL A 47 11.34 -0.24 1.33
C VAL A 47 10.04 0.56 1.35
N VAL A 48 8.96 -0.12 1.74
CA VAL A 48 7.70 0.51 2.12
C VAL A 48 7.64 0.53 3.65
N MET A 49 7.45 1.72 4.21
CA MET A 49 7.37 1.97 5.64
C MET A 49 5.90 2.06 6.08
N THR A 50 5.59 1.63 7.30
CA THR A 50 4.23 1.70 7.86
C THR A 50 4.23 1.93 9.37
N PHE A 51 3.17 2.53 9.89
CA PHE A 51 2.89 2.59 11.33
C PHE A 51 1.98 1.45 11.81
N ASP A 52 1.38 0.71 10.87
CA ASP A 52 0.54 -0.44 11.20
C ASP A 52 1.41 -1.69 11.41
N ARG A 53 1.36 -2.24 12.64
CA ARG A 53 2.05 -3.47 13.00
C ARG A 53 1.59 -4.67 12.18
N ASN A 54 0.31 -4.75 11.82
CA ASN A 54 -0.21 -5.86 11.04
C ASN A 54 0.40 -5.85 9.63
N ALA A 55 0.41 -4.69 8.97
CA ALA A 55 1.06 -4.51 7.68
C ALA A 55 2.58 -4.76 7.75
N ALA A 56 3.26 -4.31 8.81
CA ALA A 56 4.69 -4.60 9.00
C ALA A 56 4.96 -6.10 9.11
N ASN A 57 4.16 -6.82 9.90
CA ASN A 57 4.35 -8.24 10.16
C ASN A 57 3.98 -9.13 8.97
N HIS A 58 3.03 -8.71 8.13
CA HIS A 58 2.39 -9.61 7.17
C HIS A 58 2.43 -9.13 5.72
N ALA A 59 2.60 -7.83 5.45
CA ALA A 59 2.66 -7.28 4.09
C ALA A 59 4.11 -7.05 3.59
N GLY A 60 5.12 -7.36 4.41
CA GLY A 60 6.53 -7.16 4.07
C GLY A 60 6.96 -5.69 4.11
N MET A 61 6.30 -4.88 4.94
CA MET A 61 6.67 -3.48 5.19
C MET A 61 7.55 -3.36 6.42
N ALA A 62 8.28 -2.25 6.55
CA ALA A 62 9.06 -1.93 7.74
C ALA A 62 8.24 -1.08 8.71
N LEU A 63 8.19 -1.49 9.99
CA LEU A 63 7.53 -0.71 11.04
C LEU A 63 8.36 0.54 11.35
N VAL A 64 7.74 1.72 11.24
CA VAL A 64 8.35 2.97 11.70
C VAL A 64 8.29 3.00 13.23
N THR A 65 9.46 3.06 13.86
CA THR A 65 9.59 3.27 15.30
C THR A 65 10.10 4.69 15.56
N SER A 66 9.57 5.35 16.59
CA SER A 66 10.26 6.54 17.12
C SER A 66 11.59 6.11 17.75
N PRO A 67 12.64 6.95 17.68
CA PRO A 67 13.88 6.71 18.40
C PRO A 67 13.68 6.67 19.92
#